data_AF-A0A8T0BR09-F1
#
_entry.id   AF-A0A8T0BR09-F1
#
_cell.length_a   1.000
_cell.length_b   1.000
_cell.length_c   1.000
_cell.angle_alpha   90.00
_cell.angle_beta   90.00
_cell.angle_gamma   90.00
#
_symmetry.space_group_name_H-M   'P 1'
#
loop_
_entity.id
_entity.type
_entity.pdbx_description
1 polymer ?
#
loop_
_entity_poly.entity_id
_entity_poly.type
_entity_poly.pdbx_seq_one_letter_code
_entity_poly.pdbx_strand_id
1 'polypeptide(L)'
;MEHCALFGSGSEHLSCASTLSDAHGCPSPGQAADIAKRRQSPDEAEQLDCQGASDPGHEPCDMGLPLVVPNPSPLPSQGSNSFTRSFLGLDKCNACVGTSICKKLYKEQIRFERWLDPQLHFSSDNRTSYEAIYTDDSETWRPVVLSRMVSPDLHQLADESICISAGKRKSCSIEAVLRATPRFQNLANSNILLHSMVQGLVSPMLRCPSQRLLNRIVRRYFEVADVGSVQMKHFTTKDKLRLLYTMAVNQQPLILQMFPGNEGWPFPRYHGSCGRLMVWAGCRPLRSLYQSALAHRSDAAYQILHITQSLTSNSLHFRLYYTSVSEDIFGIAEDGRLFIMDASTIGIIDLQEGFHTEADQHDNHTDVFSCLSGSCIRTPPCKSIRPTQSFALLCRHVLPKLLTSTDAKESGLPSIAITEITICADQAQSDQRIHKAVQILKETLQHFRPCNIDYGYRYPECRYSAKF
;
A
#
# COMPACT_ATOMS: atom_id res chain seq x y z
N MET A 1 -23.92 16.52 35.07
CA MET A 1 -25.33 16.90 35.29
C MET A 1 -25.56 18.23 34.59
N GLU A 2 -26.80 18.42 34.15
CA GLU A 2 -27.39 19.65 33.57
C GLU A 2 -26.86 20.17 32.23
N HIS A 3 -27.82 20.29 31.31
CA HIS A 3 -27.74 20.99 30.03
C HIS A 3 -28.04 22.48 30.22
N CYS A 4 -27.57 23.30 29.29
CA CYS A 4 -28.41 24.36 28.72
C CYS A 4 -28.10 24.53 27.23
N ALA A 5 -29.04 25.07 26.46
CA ALA A 5 -29.02 25.03 25.00
C ALA A 5 -29.67 26.27 24.36
N LEU A 6 -29.62 26.33 23.03
CA LEU A 6 -30.49 27.06 22.08
C LEU A 6 -30.04 28.42 21.51
N PHE A 7 -29.90 28.39 20.17
CA PHE A 7 -30.24 29.38 19.13
C PHE A 7 -29.60 30.79 19.08
N GLY A 8 -29.32 31.22 17.83
CA GLY A 8 -28.95 32.59 17.48
C GLY A 8 -28.45 32.73 16.03
N SER A 9 -29.36 32.83 15.06
CA SER A 9 -29.05 33.17 13.66
C SER A 9 -28.88 34.68 13.48
N GLY A 10 -27.88 35.13 12.71
CA GLY A 10 -27.74 36.54 12.35
C GLY A 10 -26.63 36.77 11.32
N SER A 11 -27.00 37.29 10.15
CA SER A 11 -26.09 37.75 9.10
C SER A 11 -26.10 39.27 9.09
N GLU A 12 -24.94 39.92 9.25
CA GLU A 12 -24.80 41.33 8.89
C GLU A 12 -23.36 41.67 8.45
N HIS A 13 -23.25 42.25 7.27
CA HIS A 13 -22.06 42.96 6.79
C HIS A 13 -22.09 44.39 7.35
N LEU A 14 -20.95 44.94 7.79
CA LEU A 14 -20.56 46.32 7.42
C LEU A 14 -19.10 46.66 7.77
N SER A 15 -18.66 47.82 7.25
CA SER A 15 -17.27 48.18 6.95
C SER A 15 -16.55 48.97 8.06
N CYS A 16 -15.21 48.98 7.94
CA CYS A 16 -14.22 49.74 8.69
C CYS A 16 -14.54 51.23 8.94
N ALA A 17 -14.15 51.75 10.13
CA ALA A 17 -13.46 53.05 10.29
C ALA A 17 -12.82 53.24 11.70
N SER A 18 -11.51 53.02 11.78
CA SER A 18 -10.47 53.81 12.47
C SER A 18 -10.77 54.75 13.65
N THR A 19 -10.03 54.59 14.75
CA THR A 19 -9.33 55.70 15.46
C THR A 19 -8.12 55.18 16.24
N LEU A 20 -7.07 56.01 16.40
CA LEU A 20 -5.74 55.63 16.92
C LEU A 20 -5.60 55.84 18.43
N SER A 21 -4.69 55.09 19.07
CA SER A 21 -3.56 55.61 19.88
C SER A 21 -2.61 54.46 20.28
N ASP A 22 -1.41 54.45 19.68
CA ASP A 22 -0.07 54.51 20.30
C ASP A 22 0.31 53.56 21.48
N ALA A 23 1.53 52.99 21.56
CA ALA A 23 2.74 53.09 20.72
C ALA A 23 3.71 51.89 20.96
N HIS A 24 4.84 51.91 20.25
CA HIS A 24 5.96 50.94 20.22
C HIS A 24 5.71 49.64 19.41
N GLY A 25 6.48 49.29 18.37
CA GLY A 25 7.59 50.01 17.73
C GLY A 25 8.55 49.06 16.99
N CYS A 26 8.26 48.74 15.72
CA CYS A 26 9.15 47.97 14.84
C CYS A 26 9.59 48.81 13.64
N PRO A 27 10.87 48.79 13.24
CA PRO A 27 11.31 49.25 11.92
C PRO A 27 11.30 48.12 10.90
N SER A 28 11.08 48.45 9.63
CA SER A 28 11.27 47.60 8.45
C SER A 28 11.68 48.52 7.26
N PRO A 29 11.95 48.01 6.05
CA PRO A 29 13.27 47.49 5.69
C PRO A 29 13.90 48.26 4.51
N GLY A 30 15.23 48.24 4.36
CA GLY A 30 15.87 48.75 3.15
C GLY A 30 17.40 48.78 3.14
N GLN A 31 17.96 48.28 2.03
CA GLN A 31 19.30 48.60 1.52
C GLN A 31 20.54 48.26 2.38
N ALA A 32 21.04 47.03 2.21
CA ALA A 32 22.48 46.76 2.17
C ALA A 32 22.76 45.51 1.34
N ALA A 33 23.07 45.70 0.05
CA ALA A 33 23.66 44.67 -0.79
C ALA A 33 25.07 45.13 -1.17
N ASP A 34 26.10 44.50 -0.62
CA ASP A 34 27.27 44.06 -1.41
C ASP A 34 28.23 43.17 -0.60
N ILE A 35 29.22 42.60 -1.29
CA ILE A 35 30.34 41.78 -0.76
C ILE A 35 29.97 40.33 -0.34
N ALA A 36 29.78 39.46 -1.34
CA ALA A 36 30.37 38.11 -1.39
C ALA A 36 30.22 37.50 -2.80
N LYS A 37 31.00 37.98 -3.79
CA LYS A 37 30.92 37.51 -5.18
C LYS A 37 32.29 37.32 -5.84
N ARG A 38 32.77 36.07 -5.91
CA ARG A 38 33.86 35.49 -6.75
C ARG A 38 34.08 34.05 -6.24
N ARG A 39 34.11 32.96 -7.03
CA ARG A 39 34.10 32.71 -8.50
C ARG A 39 33.24 31.44 -8.75
N GLN A 40 32.28 31.43 -9.68
CA GLN A 40 32.39 30.97 -11.09
C GLN A 40 32.67 29.46 -11.28
N SER A 41 31.67 28.76 -11.82
CA SER A 41 31.72 27.48 -12.56
C SER A 41 31.96 27.75 -14.07
N PRO A 42 31.92 26.75 -14.99
CA PRO A 42 32.16 25.29 -14.90
C PRO A 42 33.11 24.77 -16.03
N ASP A 43 33.10 23.44 -16.24
CA ASP A 43 33.37 22.68 -17.49
C ASP A 43 34.77 22.10 -17.84
N GLU A 44 34.66 20.97 -18.56
CA GLU A 44 35.62 20.16 -19.33
C GLU A 44 36.59 19.18 -18.64
N ALA A 45 37.10 18.26 -19.46
CA ALA A 45 37.48 16.89 -19.10
C ALA A 45 38.95 16.55 -19.41
N GLU A 46 39.55 15.69 -18.59
CA GLU A 46 40.66 14.75 -18.87
C GLU A 46 40.61 13.71 -17.73
N GLN A 47 40.69 12.39 -17.90
CA GLN A 47 41.47 11.56 -18.83
C GLN A 47 42.98 11.69 -18.59
N LEU A 48 43.46 11.09 -17.49
CA LEU A 48 44.89 10.87 -17.24
C LEU A 48 45.27 9.40 -17.46
N ASP A 49 46.03 9.21 -18.53
CA ASP A 49 46.91 8.07 -18.79
C ASP A 49 48.24 8.30 -18.03
N CYS A 50 48.92 7.23 -17.59
CA CYS A 50 50.24 7.32 -16.97
C CYS A 50 51.14 6.17 -17.43
N GLN A 51 52.22 6.52 -18.13
CA GLN A 51 53.11 5.64 -18.89
C GLN A 51 54.28 5.09 -18.04
N GLY A 52 54.99 4.06 -18.52
CA GLY A 52 56.19 3.55 -17.84
C GLY A 52 56.99 2.46 -18.58
N ALA A 53 57.89 2.90 -19.45
CA ALA A 53 58.91 2.19 -20.27
C ALA A 53 59.63 0.92 -19.74
N SER A 54 60.21 0.17 -20.69
CA SER A 54 61.27 -0.86 -20.56
C SER A 54 62.67 -0.21 -20.32
N ASP A 55 63.83 -0.88 -20.21
CA ASP A 55 64.23 -2.27 -20.56
C ASP A 55 65.34 -2.82 -19.59
N PRO A 56 66.38 -3.66 -19.90
CA PRO A 56 66.75 -4.75 -18.97
C PRO A 56 68.21 -4.78 -18.43
N GLY A 57 68.49 -5.64 -17.43
CA GLY A 57 69.88 -6.05 -17.13
C GLY A 57 70.17 -6.79 -15.80
N HIS A 58 70.58 -8.06 -15.92
CA HIS A 58 71.41 -8.88 -15.00
C HIS A 58 70.82 -9.54 -13.72
N GLU A 59 71.26 -10.80 -13.54
CA GLU A 59 70.99 -11.83 -12.52
C GLU A 59 72.11 -11.92 -11.45
N PRO A 60 72.11 -12.85 -10.47
CA PRO A 60 70.99 -13.54 -9.78
C PRO A 60 71.16 -13.59 -8.22
N CYS A 61 70.11 -13.99 -7.46
CA CYS A 61 70.27 -14.77 -6.21
C CYS A 61 68.95 -15.36 -5.67
N ASP A 62 68.75 -16.63 -5.99
CA ASP A 62 68.07 -17.77 -5.33
C ASP A 62 67.00 -17.66 -4.19
N MET A 63 66.00 -18.56 -4.32
CA MET A 63 65.15 -19.24 -3.32
C MET A 63 64.21 -18.49 -2.34
N GLY A 64 62.89 -18.60 -2.62
CA GLY A 64 61.79 -18.35 -1.67
C GLY A 64 60.42 -18.82 -2.20
N LEU A 65 59.81 -19.84 -1.56
CA LEU A 65 58.58 -20.55 -1.96
C LEU A 65 57.35 -19.67 -2.28
N PRO A 66 56.46 -20.07 -3.22
CA PRO A 66 55.31 -19.27 -3.63
C PRO A 66 54.14 -19.33 -2.64
N LEU A 67 53.64 -18.15 -2.25
CA LEU A 67 52.34 -18.02 -1.59
C LEU A 67 51.21 -18.17 -2.62
N VAL A 68 50.30 -19.11 -2.36
CA VAL A 68 49.11 -19.34 -3.19
C VAL A 68 48.14 -18.15 -3.03
N VAL A 69 47.98 -17.38 -4.10
CA VAL A 69 46.92 -16.36 -4.20
C VAL A 69 45.58 -17.08 -4.46
N PRO A 70 44.52 -16.82 -3.67
CA PRO A 70 43.20 -17.37 -3.96
C PRO A 70 42.67 -16.84 -5.29
N ASN A 71 42.15 -17.74 -6.14
CA ASN A 71 41.51 -17.39 -7.40
C ASN A 71 40.36 -16.37 -7.17
N PRO A 72 40.15 -15.40 -8.09
CA PRO A 72 39.01 -14.51 -8.00
C PRO A 72 37.69 -15.28 -8.11
N SER A 73 36.72 -14.91 -7.29
CA SER A 73 35.39 -15.53 -7.24
C SER A 73 34.73 -15.57 -8.61
N PRO A 74 34.06 -16.67 -9.00
CA PRO A 74 33.40 -16.77 -10.30
C PRO A 74 32.26 -15.74 -10.41
N LEU A 75 32.13 -15.13 -11.59
CA LEU A 75 30.99 -14.26 -11.89
C LEU A 75 29.66 -15.01 -11.67
N PRO A 76 28.59 -14.35 -11.19
CA PRO A 76 27.28 -14.96 -11.10
C PRO A 76 26.81 -15.44 -12.47
N SER A 77 26.48 -16.72 -12.56
CA SER A 77 26.19 -17.41 -13.82
C SER A 77 25.00 -16.79 -14.55
N GLN A 78 25.04 -16.77 -15.90
CA GLN A 78 23.99 -16.15 -16.71
C GLN A 78 22.58 -16.73 -16.45
N GLY A 79 22.49 -17.99 -16.03
CA GLY A 79 21.23 -18.69 -15.75
C GLY A 79 20.45 -18.17 -14.54
N SER A 80 21.12 -17.76 -13.45
CA SER A 80 20.42 -17.22 -12.28
C SER A 80 19.78 -15.85 -12.60
N ASN A 81 20.52 -15.00 -13.31
CA ASN A 81 20.05 -13.70 -13.77
C ASN A 81 18.83 -13.77 -14.72
N SER A 82 18.73 -14.81 -15.57
CA SER A 82 17.53 -15.02 -16.40
C SER A 82 16.32 -15.47 -15.60
N PHE A 83 16.50 -16.38 -14.63
CA PHE A 83 15.43 -16.85 -13.76
C PHE A 83 14.86 -15.70 -12.91
N THR A 84 15.73 -14.92 -12.26
CA THR A 84 15.31 -13.74 -11.48
C THR A 84 14.55 -12.74 -12.34
N ARG A 85 15.01 -12.47 -13.58
CA ARG A 85 14.27 -11.57 -14.50
C ARG A 85 12.87 -12.09 -14.83
N SER A 86 12.71 -13.38 -15.13
CA SER A 86 11.39 -13.97 -15.42
C SER A 86 10.49 -14.00 -14.18
N PHE A 87 11.03 -14.37 -13.01
CA PHE A 87 10.29 -14.39 -11.74
C PHE A 87 9.73 -13.00 -11.36
N LEU A 88 10.52 -11.95 -11.57
CA LEU A 88 10.12 -10.55 -11.34
C LEU A 88 9.18 -10.01 -12.43
N GLY A 89 8.99 -10.74 -13.56
CA GLY A 89 8.27 -10.27 -14.75
C GLY A 89 8.99 -9.14 -15.49
N LEU A 90 10.32 -9.07 -15.39
CA LEU A 90 11.15 -8.02 -16.00
C LEU A 90 11.44 -8.27 -17.49
N ASP A 91 11.31 -9.51 -17.94
CA ASP A 91 11.18 -9.86 -19.36
C ASP A 91 9.96 -9.17 -20.02
N LYS A 92 8.90 -8.95 -19.23
CA LYS A 92 7.67 -8.24 -19.62
C LYS A 92 7.60 -6.80 -19.07
N CYS A 93 8.71 -6.24 -18.55
CA CYS A 93 8.71 -5.09 -17.62
C CYS A 93 8.08 -3.78 -18.13
N ASN A 94 7.84 -3.64 -19.43
CA ASN A 94 7.35 -2.37 -19.94
C ASN A 94 5.88 -2.09 -19.54
N ALA A 95 5.18 -3.11 -19.02
CA ALA A 95 3.99 -2.97 -18.17
C ALA A 95 4.27 -3.60 -16.79
N CYS A 96 4.79 -2.76 -15.88
CA CYS A 96 5.18 -3.10 -14.52
C CYS A 96 4.41 -2.26 -13.49
N VAL A 97 4.59 -2.61 -12.21
CA VAL A 97 4.00 -1.95 -11.04
C VAL A 97 5.02 -1.01 -10.38
N GLY A 98 6.31 -1.34 -10.47
CA GLY A 98 7.38 -0.51 -9.93
C GLY A 98 8.79 -0.97 -10.27
N THR A 99 9.74 -0.13 -9.87
CA THR A 99 11.19 -0.35 -10.00
C THR A 99 11.98 0.05 -8.75
N SER A 100 11.36 0.75 -7.79
CA SER A 100 11.99 1.34 -6.60
C SER A 100 12.88 0.36 -5.80
N ILE A 101 12.46 -0.90 -5.65
CA ILE A 101 13.20 -1.90 -4.84
C ILE A 101 14.07 -2.85 -5.68
N CYS A 102 14.04 -2.77 -7.01
CA CYS A 102 14.82 -3.67 -7.88
C CYS A 102 16.31 -3.70 -7.51
N LYS A 103 16.91 -2.54 -7.22
CA LYS A 103 18.34 -2.45 -6.84
C LYS A 103 18.65 -3.21 -5.54
N LYS A 104 17.72 -3.28 -4.59
CA LYS A 104 17.89 -4.01 -3.33
C LYS A 104 17.76 -5.53 -3.52
N LEU A 105 16.84 -5.97 -4.41
CA LEU A 105 16.72 -7.36 -4.85
C LEU A 105 18.02 -7.86 -5.52
N TYR A 106 18.56 -7.11 -6.49
CA TYR A 106 19.79 -7.46 -7.19
C TYR A 106 21.06 -7.42 -6.32
N LYS A 107 21.01 -6.75 -5.17
CA LYS A 107 22.11 -6.66 -4.19
C LYS A 107 21.99 -7.68 -3.04
N GLU A 108 21.08 -8.65 -3.15
CA GLU A 108 20.82 -9.65 -2.09
C GLU A 108 20.49 -9.05 -0.71
N GLN A 109 19.96 -7.81 -0.69
CA GLN A 109 19.44 -7.13 0.52
C GLN A 109 18.02 -7.62 0.87
N ILE A 110 17.42 -8.42 0.00
CA ILE A 110 16.23 -9.24 0.26
C ILE A 110 16.64 -10.68 0.02
N ARG A 111 16.39 -11.56 1.00
CA ARG A 111 16.76 -12.98 0.95
C ARG A 111 15.56 -13.83 1.35
N PHE A 112 15.27 -14.87 0.59
CA PHE A 112 14.25 -15.85 0.96
C PHE A 112 14.86 -16.83 1.97
N GLU A 113 14.18 -17.09 3.10
CA GLU A 113 14.70 -17.99 4.15
C GLU A 113 14.95 -19.41 3.64
N ARG A 114 14.11 -19.85 2.70
CA ARG A 114 14.41 -20.96 1.80
C ARG A 114 14.74 -20.33 0.47
N TRP A 115 16.00 -20.44 0.04
CA TRP A 115 16.39 -20.02 -1.32
C TRP A 115 15.43 -20.69 -2.29
N LEU A 116 14.92 -19.94 -3.27
CA LEU A 116 14.35 -20.52 -4.48
C LEU A 116 15.45 -21.40 -5.09
N ASP A 117 15.35 -22.71 -4.86
CA ASP A 117 16.28 -23.70 -5.39
C ASP A 117 16.44 -23.43 -6.89
N PRO A 118 17.67 -23.32 -7.44
CA PRO A 118 17.88 -23.15 -8.86
C PRO A 118 17.22 -24.24 -9.72
N GLN A 119 16.90 -25.40 -9.12
CA GLN A 119 16.15 -26.49 -9.74
C GLN A 119 14.67 -26.55 -9.36
N LEU A 120 14.16 -25.62 -8.54
CA LEU A 120 12.72 -25.35 -8.45
C LEU A 120 12.25 -24.69 -9.76
N HIS A 121 12.06 -25.55 -10.78
CA HIS A 121 10.91 -25.41 -11.64
C HIS A 121 9.69 -25.21 -10.73
N PHE A 122 9.17 -23.98 -10.66
CA PHE A 122 7.96 -23.66 -9.89
C PHE A 122 6.87 -24.64 -10.31
N SER A 123 6.57 -25.60 -9.43
CA SER A 123 5.89 -26.84 -9.78
C SER A 123 4.37 -26.63 -9.86
N SER A 124 3.92 -25.89 -10.87
CA SER A 124 2.56 -25.36 -11.03
C SER A 124 2.00 -24.65 -9.79
N ASP A 125 2.88 -24.22 -8.89
CA ASP A 125 2.48 -23.76 -7.56
C ASP A 125 1.97 -22.34 -7.71
N ASN A 126 0.65 -22.18 -7.63
CA ASN A 126 -0.08 -20.94 -7.98
C ASN A 126 0.09 -19.82 -6.92
N ARG A 127 1.21 -19.89 -6.19
CA ARG A 127 1.58 -19.06 -5.04
C ARG A 127 1.89 -17.63 -5.47
N THR A 128 1.07 -16.71 -4.99
CA THR A 128 1.21 -15.27 -5.20
C THR A 128 2.27 -14.63 -4.29
N SER A 129 2.31 -15.05 -3.02
CA SER A 129 3.09 -14.40 -1.94
C SER A 129 4.21 -15.27 -1.39
N TYR A 130 5.38 -14.66 -1.15
CA TYR A 130 6.62 -15.29 -0.71
C TYR A 130 7.14 -14.56 0.54
N GLU A 131 7.52 -15.32 1.57
CA GLU A 131 8.13 -14.80 2.79
C GLU A 131 9.65 -14.66 2.59
N ALA A 132 10.22 -13.58 3.11
CA ALA A 132 11.63 -13.28 3.00
C ALA A 132 12.08 -12.37 4.16
N ILE A 133 13.38 -12.18 4.28
CA ILE A 133 14.00 -11.20 5.16
C ILE A 133 14.61 -10.06 4.34
N TYR A 134 14.55 -8.85 4.90
CA TYR A 134 15.02 -7.61 4.29
C TYR A 134 15.97 -6.87 5.23
N THR A 135 17.02 -6.28 4.67
CA THR A 135 17.88 -5.34 5.38
C THR A 135 18.00 -4.01 4.64
N ASP A 136 17.89 -2.90 5.37
CA ASP A 136 18.15 -1.58 4.81
C ASP A 136 19.67 -1.36 4.62
N ASP A 137 20.47 -1.64 5.67
CA ASP A 137 21.90 -1.31 5.78
C ASP A 137 22.75 -2.42 6.46
N SER A 138 22.46 -3.70 6.16
CA SER A 138 23.16 -4.92 6.58
C SER A 138 23.12 -5.34 8.07
N GLU A 139 22.88 -4.43 9.02
CA GLU A 139 22.93 -4.75 10.46
C GLU A 139 21.66 -5.37 11.04
N THR A 140 20.48 -5.09 10.48
CA THR A 140 19.21 -5.70 10.94
C THR A 140 18.43 -6.32 9.78
N TRP A 141 17.97 -7.56 10.00
CA TRP A 141 17.08 -8.27 9.10
C TRP A 141 15.65 -8.24 9.65
N ARG A 142 14.67 -7.97 8.79
CA ARG A 142 13.25 -7.84 9.16
C ARG A 142 12.39 -8.69 8.23
N PRO A 143 11.33 -9.34 8.71
CA PRO A 143 10.44 -10.10 7.86
C PRO A 143 9.72 -9.18 6.86
N VAL A 144 9.67 -9.61 5.61
CA VAL A 144 8.94 -8.98 4.50
C VAL A 144 8.16 -10.02 3.70
N VAL A 145 7.11 -9.57 3.03
CA VAL A 145 6.37 -10.35 2.04
C VAL A 145 6.62 -9.74 0.67
N LEU A 146 6.95 -10.59 -0.30
CA LEU A 146 6.95 -10.26 -1.72
C LEU A 146 5.72 -10.91 -2.34
N SER A 147 4.88 -10.16 -3.04
CA SER A 147 3.74 -10.75 -3.78
C SER A 147 3.64 -10.27 -5.21
N ARG A 148 3.20 -11.19 -6.06
CA ARG A 148 2.62 -10.89 -7.38
C ARG A 148 1.29 -10.17 -7.19
N MET A 149 0.98 -9.24 -8.08
CA MET A 149 -0.24 -8.44 -7.99
C MET A 149 -1.51 -9.22 -8.33
N VAL A 150 -1.40 -10.21 -9.22
CA VAL A 150 -2.42 -11.25 -9.45
C VAL A 150 -1.71 -12.61 -9.57
N SER A 151 -2.47 -13.71 -9.67
CA SER A 151 -1.89 -15.04 -9.84
C SER A 151 -1.09 -15.15 -11.17
N PRO A 152 -0.15 -16.11 -11.27
CA PRO A 152 0.58 -16.38 -12.52
C PRO A 152 -0.37 -16.55 -13.72
N ASP A 153 -1.44 -17.33 -13.54
CA ASP A 153 -2.45 -17.61 -14.57
C ASP A 153 -3.20 -16.34 -15.00
N LEU A 154 -3.65 -15.52 -14.03
CA LEU A 154 -4.33 -14.26 -14.32
C LEU A 154 -3.41 -13.26 -15.04
N HIS A 155 -2.12 -13.22 -14.69
CA HIS A 155 -1.13 -12.43 -15.42
C HIS A 155 -0.97 -12.90 -16.87
N GLN A 156 -0.99 -14.21 -17.14
CA GLN A 156 -0.94 -14.75 -18.49
C GLN A 156 -2.22 -14.40 -19.29
N LEU A 157 -3.40 -14.62 -18.70
CA LEU A 157 -4.68 -14.27 -19.34
C LEU A 157 -4.78 -12.78 -19.65
N ALA A 158 -4.27 -11.91 -18.77
CA ALA A 158 -4.18 -10.48 -19.03
C ALA A 158 -3.22 -10.15 -20.19
N ASP A 159 -2.03 -10.76 -20.24
CA ASP A 159 -1.07 -10.57 -21.34
C ASP A 159 -1.65 -11.03 -22.69
N GLU A 160 -2.33 -12.18 -22.71
CA GLU A 160 -3.02 -12.72 -23.90
C GLU A 160 -4.16 -11.81 -24.34
N SER A 161 -5.00 -11.34 -23.41
CA SER A 161 -6.08 -10.38 -23.68
C SER A 161 -5.56 -9.08 -24.30
N ILE A 162 -4.44 -8.53 -23.79
CA ILE A 162 -3.77 -7.37 -24.36
C ILE A 162 -3.31 -7.64 -25.80
N CYS A 163 -2.70 -8.80 -26.08
CA CYS A 163 -2.28 -9.11 -27.44
C CYS A 163 -3.46 -9.33 -28.40
N ILE A 164 -4.54 -9.95 -27.93
CA ILE A 164 -5.78 -10.14 -28.70
C ILE A 164 -6.42 -8.80 -29.04
N SER A 165 -6.43 -7.81 -28.12
CA SER A 165 -6.97 -6.48 -28.41
C SER A 165 -6.21 -5.72 -29.49
N ALA A 166 -4.96 -6.11 -29.79
CA ALA A 166 -4.15 -5.61 -30.91
C ALA A 166 -4.16 -6.52 -32.15
N GLY A 167 -5.09 -7.48 -32.23
CA GLY A 167 -5.18 -8.43 -33.34
C GLY A 167 -4.03 -9.44 -33.41
N LYS A 168 -3.28 -9.66 -32.32
CA LYS A 168 -2.17 -10.62 -32.24
C LYS A 168 -2.61 -11.89 -31.50
N ARG A 169 -2.20 -13.06 -31.98
CA ARG A 169 -2.71 -14.37 -31.50
C ARG A 169 -1.95 -15.04 -30.35
N LYS A 170 -0.68 -14.69 -30.10
CA LYS A 170 0.17 -15.38 -29.09
C LYS A 170 1.15 -14.47 -28.35
N SER A 171 1.75 -13.50 -29.03
CA SER A 171 2.74 -12.61 -28.43
C SER A 171 2.72 -11.23 -29.09
N CYS A 172 2.98 -10.20 -28.30
CA CYS A 172 3.05 -8.80 -28.71
C CYS A 172 3.92 -8.02 -27.72
N SER A 173 4.30 -6.79 -28.06
CA SER A 173 4.85 -5.86 -27.07
C SER A 173 3.71 -5.29 -26.24
N ILE A 174 3.55 -5.80 -25.01
CA ILE A 174 2.50 -5.41 -24.06
C ILE A 174 2.46 -3.88 -23.87
N GLU A 175 3.62 -3.25 -23.69
CA GLU A 175 3.69 -1.77 -23.60
C GLU A 175 3.25 -1.09 -24.89
N ALA A 176 3.66 -1.56 -26.07
CA ALA A 176 3.28 -0.89 -27.31
C ALA A 176 1.76 -0.89 -27.50
N VAL A 177 1.09 -2.00 -27.13
CA VAL A 177 -0.37 -2.10 -27.16
C VAL A 177 -1.01 -1.19 -26.11
N LEU A 178 -0.58 -1.27 -24.84
CA LEU A 178 -1.14 -0.45 -23.77
C LEU A 178 -0.90 1.05 -24.00
N ARG A 179 0.22 1.44 -24.62
CA ARG A 179 0.49 2.83 -25.03
C ARG A 179 -0.39 3.29 -26.17
N ALA A 180 -0.83 2.39 -27.05
CA ALA A 180 -1.68 2.74 -28.19
C ALA A 180 -3.15 2.99 -27.82
N THR A 181 -3.58 2.71 -26.56
CA THR A 181 -4.99 2.89 -26.18
C THR A 181 -5.37 4.37 -26.03
N PRO A 182 -6.61 4.76 -26.39
CA PRO A 182 -7.09 6.13 -26.18
C PRO A 182 -6.98 6.60 -24.72
N ARG A 183 -7.30 5.71 -23.76
CA ARG A 183 -7.16 5.98 -22.31
C ARG A 183 -5.74 6.38 -21.95
N PHE A 184 -4.73 5.64 -22.44
CA PHE A 184 -3.34 5.96 -22.14
C PHE A 184 -2.88 7.24 -22.85
N GLN A 185 -3.26 7.45 -24.11
CA GLN A 185 -2.91 8.68 -24.85
C GLN A 185 -3.46 9.93 -24.14
N ASN A 186 -4.70 9.89 -23.64
CA ASN A 186 -5.29 10.95 -22.84
C ASN A 186 -4.49 11.21 -21.54
N LEU A 187 -4.08 10.15 -20.83
CA LEU A 187 -3.26 10.27 -19.63
C LEU A 187 -1.85 10.82 -19.94
N ALA A 188 -1.22 10.34 -21.01
CA ALA A 188 0.12 10.75 -21.44
C ALA A 188 0.20 12.26 -21.69
N ASN A 189 -0.81 12.80 -22.37
CA ASN A 189 -0.93 14.23 -22.71
C ASN A 189 -1.43 15.10 -21.54
N SER A 190 -1.93 14.52 -20.44
CA SER A 190 -2.42 15.26 -19.28
C SER A 190 -1.36 15.46 -18.19
N ASN A 191 -1.43 16.61 -17.52
CA ASN A 191 -0.65 16.92 -16.31
C ASN A 191 -1.42 16.60 -15.00
N ILE A 192 -2.68 16.17 -15.08
CA ILE A 192 -3.55 15.86 -13.93
C ILE A 192 -4.25 14.51 -14.19
N LEU A 193 -4.36 13.68 -13.16
CA LEU A 193 -5.13 12.43 -13.25
C LEU A 193 -6.62 12.76 -13.13
N LEU A 194 -7.39 12.58 -14.21
CA LEU A 194 -8.81 12.94 -14.29
C LEU A 194 -9.71 11.71 -14.22
N HIS A 195 -10.97 11.91 -13.78
CA HIS A 195 -11.99 10.86 -13.66
C HIS A 195 -12.13 10.00 -14.93
N SER A 196 -12.16 10.61 -16.12
CA SER A 196 -12.30 9.89 -17.40
C SER A 196 -11.17 8.91 -17.71
N MET A 197 -10.00 9.06 -17.08
CA MET A 197 -8.85 8.14 -17.26
C MET A 197 -8.96 6.89 -16.37
N VAL A 198 -9.71 6.97 -15.27
CA VAL A 198 -9.92 5.87 -14.29
C VAL A 198 -11.31 5.25 -14.37
N GLN A 199 -12.26 5.89 -15.05
CA GLN A 199 -13.62 5.41 -15.25
C GLN A 199 -13.63 4.02 -15.87
N GLY A 200 -14.45 3.12 -15.34
CA GLY A 200 -14.54 1.73 -15.80
C GLY A 200 -13.36 0.84 -15.40
N LEU A 201 -12.39 1.29 -14.60
CA LEU A 201 -11.45 0.38 -13.94
C LEU A 201 -12.16 -0.34 -12.78
N VAL A 202 -11.92 -1.65 -12.64
CA VAL A 202 -12.62 -2.51 -11.65
C VAL A 202 -12.00 -2.49 -10.25
N SER A 203 -10.93 -1.72 -10.04
CA SER A 203 -10.29 -1.52 -8.73
C SER A 203 -11.29 -0.96 -7.71
N PRO A 204 -11.50 -1.61 -6.55
CA PRO A 204 -12.46 -1.16 -5.53
C PRO A 204 -12.31 0.30 -5.08
N MET A 205 -11.09 0.81 -4.95
CA MET A 205 -10.84 2.21 -4.55
C MET A 205 -11.32 3.22 -5.60
N LEU A 206 -11.36 2.81 -6.88
CA LEU A 206 -11.78 3.63 -8.02
C LEU A 206 -13.26 3.43 -8.38
N ARG A 207 -14.02 2.67 -7.58
CA ARG A 207 -15.47 2.53 -7.71
C ARG A 207 -16.22 3.85 -7.54
N CYS A 208 -15.69 4.75 -6.70
CA CYS A 208 -16.25 6.07 -6.40
C CYS A 208 -15.14 7.13 -6.46
N PRO A 209 -14.59 7.40 -7.66
CA PRO A 209 -13.44 8.28 -7.79
C PRO A 209 -13.87 9.73 -7.54
N SER A 210 -13.08 10.44 -6.74
CA SER A 210 -13.16 11.89 -6.51
C SER A 210 -11.85 12.54 -6.97
N GLN A 211 -11.86 13.83 -7.30
CA GLN A 211 -10.62 14.49 -7.75
C GLN A 211 -9.61 14.58 -6.61
N ARG A 212 -10.06 14.75 -5.37
CA ARG A 212 -9.23 14.72 -4.16
C ARG A 212 -8.59 13.35 -3.93
N LEU A 213 -9.27 12.25 -4.25
CA LEU A 213 -8.67 10.91 -4.24
C LEU A 213 -7.61 10.75 -5.33
N LEU A 214 -7.92 11.13 -6.58
CA LEU A 214 -6.96 11.04 -7.70
C LEU A 214 -5.72 11.91 -7.46
N ASN A 215 -5.90 13.11 -6.91
CA ASN A 215 -4.82 13.99 -6.49
C ASN A 215 -3.99 13.36 -5.36
N ARG A 216 -4.60 12.60 -4.44
CA ARG A 216 -3.87 11.86 -3.39
C ARG A 216 -3.04 10.71 -3.96
N ILE A 217 -3.58 9.96 -4.93
CA ILE A 217 -2.85 8.90 -5.65
C ILE A 217 -1.57 9.49 -6.25
N VAL A 218 -1.68 10.54 -7.07
CA VAL A 218 -0.52 11.18 -7.72
C VAL A 218 0.47 11.72 -6.67
N ARG A 219 -0.03 12.44 -5.65
CA ARG A 219 0.80 13.05 -4.60
C ARG A 219 1.59 12.05 -3.76
N ARG A 220 1.12 10.82 -3.63
CA ARG A 220 1.73 9.76 -2.80
C ARG A 220 2.44 8.68 -3.60
N TYR A 221 2.44 8.77 -4.93
CA TYR A 221 3.02 7.72 -5.78
C TYR A 221 4.55 7.65 -5.59
N PHE A 222 5.02 6.51 -5.09
CA PHE A 222 6.42 6.32 -4.68
C PHE A 222 7.36 5.90 -5.83
N GLU A 223 6.80 5.50 -6.98
CA GLU A 223 7.58 5.02 -8.12
C GLU A 223 8.03 6.15 -9.08
N VAL A 224 8.18 7.38 -8.56
CA VAL A 224 8.71 8.57 -9.23
C VAL A 224 9.68 9.30 -8.28
N ALA A 225 10.60 10.10 -8.83
CA ALA A 225 11.62 10.79 -8.04
C ALA A 225 11.05 11.94 -7.19
N ASP A 226 10.20 12.80 -7.77
CA ASP A 226 9.73 14.05 -7.15
C ASP A 226 8.35 13.91 -6.50
N VAL A 227 8.27 13.09 -5.45
CA VAL A 227 7.02 12.80 -4.73
C VAL A 227 6.48 14.05 -4.02
N GLY A 228 5.15 14.27 -4.04
CA GLY A 228 4.47 15.30 -3.25
C GLY A 228 3.65 16.32 -4.04
N SER A 229 3.78 16.37 -5.36
CA SER A 229 2.95 17.20 -6.25
C SER A 229 1.65 16.50 -6.65
N VAL A 230 0.56 17.25 -6.85
CA VAL A 230 -0.69 16.74 -7.45
C VAL A 230 -0.64 16.73 -8.99
N GLN A 231 0.39 17.34 -9.60
CA GLN A 231 0.57 17.40 -11.05
C GLN A 231 1.62 16.37 -11.51
N MET A 232 1.29 15.60 -12.54
CA MET A 232 2.13 14.60 -13.18
C MET A 232 3.15 15.19 -14.19
N LYS A 233 3.59 16.44 -13.99
CA LYS A 233 4.57 17.10 -14.89
C LYS A 233 5.95 16.43 -14.84
N HIS A 234 6.33 15.89 -13.68
CA HIS A 234 7.59 15.18 -13.46
C HIS A 234 7.48 13.67 -13.78
N PHE A 235 6.28 13.16 -14.12
CA PHE A 235 6.10 11.76 -14.50
C PHE A 235 6.55 11.57 -15.95
N THR A 236 7.46 10.63 -16.19
CA THR A 236 7.73 10.18 -17.56
C THR A 236 6.53 9.41 -18.12
N THR A 237 6.49 9.21 -19.44
CA THR A 237 5.47 8.35 -20.08
C THR A 237 5.46 6.92 -19.49
N LYS A 238 6.62 6.42 -19.03
CA LYS A 238 6.71 5.11 -18.37
C LYS A 238 6.05 5.12 -16.99
N ASP A 239 6.20 6.18 -16.22
CA ASP A 239 5.62 6.30 -14.88
C ASP A 239 4.11 6.48 -14.94
N LYS A 240 3.60 7.26 -15.92
CA LYS A 240 2.16 7.34 -16.21
C LYS A 240 1.57 5.97 -16.59
N LEU A 241 2.28 5.18 -17.39
CA LEU A 241 1.84 3.84 -17.79
C LEU A 241 1.83 2.87 -16.61
N ARG A 242 2.89 2.89 -15.81
CA ARG A 242 3.03 2.11 -14.57
C ARG A 242 1.92 2.43 -13.57
N LEU A 243 1.59 3.72 -13.38
CA LEU A 243 0.49 4.14 -12.51
C LEU A 243 -0.85 3.61 -13.02
N LEU A 244 -1.16 3.78 -14.32
CA LEU A 244 -2.40 3.29 -14.91
C LEU A 244 -2.53 1.76 -14.85
N TYR A 245 -1.44 1.04 -15.16
CA TYR A 245 -1.39 -0.41 -15.06
C TYR A 245 -1.59 -0.90 -13.62
N THR A 246 -0.99 -0.22 -12.63
CA THR A 246 -1.19 -0.54 -11.21
C THR A 246 -2.66 -0.34 -10.79
N MET A 247 -3.28 0.78 -11.18
CA MET A 247 -4.70 1.05 -10.92
C MET A 247 -5.64 0.02 -11.58
N ALA A 248 -5.26 -0.52 -12.74
CA ALA A 248 -6.05 -1.50 -13.48
C ALA A 248 -5.91 -2.94 -12.95
N VAL A 249 -4.71 -3.35 -12.54
CA VAL A 249 -4.41 -4.73 -12.11
C VAL A 249 -4.73 -4.95 -10.63
N ASN A 250 -4.10 -4.18 -9.73
CA ASN A 250 -4.31 -4.30 -8.29
C ASN A 250 -3.82 -3.03 -7.55
N GLN A 251 -4.74 -2.44 -6.80
CA GLN A 251 -4.57 -1.21 -6.03
C GLN A 251 -3.71 -1.29 -4.77
N GLN A 252 -3.37 -2.48 -4.25
CA GLN A 252 -2.69 -2.65 -2.96
C GLN A 252 -1.43 -1.77 -2.78
N PRO A 253 -0.52 -1.57 -3.77
CA PRO A 253 0.63 -0.69 -3.61
C PRO A 253 0.20 0.76 -3.40
N LEU A 254 -0.86 1.18 -4.10
CA LEU A 254 -1.40 2.55 -4.04
C LEU A 254 -2.12 2.81 -2.71
N ILE A 255 -2.84 1.83 -2.15
CA ILE A 255 -3.43 1.97 -0.80
C ILE A 255 -2.33 2.16 0.24
N LEU A 256 -1.31 1.29 0.26
CA LEU A 256 -0.21 1.36 1.24
C LEU A 256 0.63 2.64 1.10
N GLN A 257 0.78 3.19 -0.12
CA GLN A 257 1.43 4.48 -0.37
C GLN A 257 0.55 5.67 0.03
N MET A 258 -0.76 5.63 -0.27
CA MET A 258 -1.69 6.68 0.10
C MET A 258 -1.99 6.75 1.59
N PHE A 259 -1.94 5.63 2.30
CA PHE A 259 -2.32 5.51 3.70
C PHE A 259 -1.21 4.79 4.47
N PRO A 260 -0.04 5.41 4.64
CA PRO A 260 1.13 4.70 5.12
C PRO A 260 1.08 4.52 6.65
N GLY A 261 1.54 3.36 7.14
CA GLY A 261 1.42 3.01 8.56
C GLY A 261 2.20 3.91 9.53
N ASN A 262 3.20 4.64 9.06
CA ASN A 262 3.89 5.68 9.84
C ASN A 262 3.05 6.95 10.06
N GLU A 263 1.95 7.13 9.32
CA GLU A 263 0.93 8.17 9.54
C GLU A 263 -0.26 7.63 10.36
N GLY A 264 -0.09 6.51 11.07
CA GLY A 264 -1.09 5.91 11.95
C GLY A 264 -2.13 5.02 11.27
N TRP A 265 -1.97 4.73 9.97
CA TRP A 265 -2.88 3.85 9.23
C TRP A 265 -2.63 2.36 9.52
N PRO A 266 -3.65 1.50 9.45
CA PRO A 266 -3.57 0.08 9.82
C PRO A 266 -2.92 -0.80 8.73
N PHE A 267 -2.01 -0.25 7.94
CA PHE A 267 -1.36 -0.94 6.81
C PHE A 267 0.13 -1.18 7.08
N PRO A 268 0.70 -2.32 6.63
CA PRO A 268 2.11 -2.60 6.77
C PRO A 268 2.96 -1.62 5.96
N ARG A 269 4.22 -1.43 6.35
CA ARG A 269 5.16 -0.57 5.63
C ARG A 269 5.41 -1.10 4.22
N TYR A 270 5.09 -0.30 3.21
CA TYR A 270 5.54 -0.53 1.83
C TYR A 270 7.05 -0.28 1.73
N HIS A 271 7.77 -1.20 1.10
CA HIS A 271 9.21 -1.09 0.86
C HIS A 271 9.55 -0.76 -0.60
N GLY A 272 8.63 -1.05 -1.54
CA GLY A 272 8.78 -0.74 -2.95
C GLY A 272 8.24 -1.85 -3.86
N SER A 273 8.46 -1.68 -5.16
CA SER A 273 8.04 -2.65 -6.19
C SER A 273 9.15 -2.90 -7.19
N CYS A 274 9.11 -4.08 -7.83
CA CYS A 274 10.03 -4.44 -8.90
C CYS A 274 9.32 -5.34 -9.93
N GLY A 275 9.23 -4.87 -11.17
CA GLY A 275 8.50 -5.56 -12.21
C GLY A 275 7.02 -5.70 -11.84
N ARG A 276 6.51 -6.94 -11.77
CA ARG A 276 5.12 -7.23 -11.36
C ARG A 276 4.99 -7.67 -9.89
N LEU A 277 6.05 -7.52 -9.10
CA LEU A 277 6.04 -7.74 -7.65
C LEU A 277 5.98 -6.43 -6.85
N MET A 278 5.38 -6.51 -5.68
CA MET A 278 5.53 -5.52 -4.60
C MET A 278 6.11 -6.16 -3.33
N VAL A 279 6.73 -5.34 -2.48
CA VAL A 279 7.37 -5.76 -1.23
C VAL A 279 6.88 -4.90 -0.07
N TRP A 280 6.47 -5.53 1.03
CA TRP A 280 6.01 -4.86 2.24
C TRP A 280 6.41 -5.63 3.51
N ALA A 281 6.32 -4.99 4.68
CA ALA A 281 6.66 -5.59 5.97
C ALA A 281 5.80 -6.83 6.28
N GLY A 282 6.42 -7.91 6.73
CA GLY A 282 5.77 -9.17 7.06
C GLY A 282 5.09 -9.16 8.42
N CYS A 283 4.06 -10.00 8.58
CA CYS A 283 3.34 -10.23 9.83
C CYS A 283 2.86 -11.70 9.86
N ARG A 284 2.57 -12.23 11.05
CA ARG A 284 1.96 -13.57 11.19
C ARG A 284 0.48 -13.51 10.81
N PRO A 285 -0.08 -14.48 10.08
CA PRO A 285 -1.48 -14.42 9.64
C PRO A 285 -2.45 -14.60 10.83
N LEU A 286 -3.61 -13.95 10.78
CA LEU A 286 -4.61 -13.93 11.86
C LEU A 286 -5.00 -15.34 12.38
N ARG A 287 -5.06 -16.33 11.48
CA ARG A 287 -5.35 -17.75 11.81
C ARG A 287 -4.43 -18.36 12.86
N SER A 288 -3.21 -17.82 13.05
CA SER A 288 -2.31 -18.27 14.12
C SER A 288 -2.88 -18.08 15.53
N LEU A 289 -3.88 -17.20 15.71
CA LEU A 289 -4.54 -17.00 17.00
C LEU A 289 -5.65 -18.00 17.30
N TYR A 290 -6.12 -18.82 16.35
CA TYR A 290 -7.33 -19.65 16.58
C TYR A 290 -7.16 -20.67 17.72
N GLN A 291 -5.93 -21.12 17.98
CA GLN A 291 -5.59 -22.00 19.10
C GLN A 291 -4.99 -21.24 20.31
N SER A 292 -4.95 -19.91 20.27
CA SER A 292 -4.48 -19.08 21.38
C SER A 292 -5.55 -18.88 22.46
N ALA A 293 -5.10 -18.55 23.68
CA ALA A 293 -5.98 -18.19 24.79
C ALA A 293 -6.97 -17.07 24.41
N LEU A 294 -8.18 -17.10 24.99
CA LEU A 294 -9.28 -16.18 24.67
C LEU A 294 -8.83 -14.71 24.67
N ALA A 295 -7.99 -14.28 25.62
CA ALA A 295 -7.53 -12.89 25.70
C ALA A 295 -6.86 -12.38 24.40
N HIS A 296 -6.02 -13.20 23.77
CA HIS A 296 -5.35 -12.84 22.51
C HIS A 296 -6.35 -12.79 21.34
N ARG A 297 -7.31 -13.72 21.29
CA ARG A 297 -8.36 -13.73 20.27
C ARG A 297 -9.32 -12.54 20.42
N SER A 298 -9.68 -12.19 21.65
CA SER A 298 -10.49 -11.02 21.99
C SER A 298 -9.79 -9.70 21.68
N ASP A 299 -8.49 -9.55 21.97
CA ASP A 299 -7.73 -8.34 21.59
C ASP A 299 -7.60 -8.19 20.07
N ALA A 300 -7.44 -9.29 19.32
CA ALA A 300 -7.47 -9.24 17.86
C ALA A 300 -8.86 -8.84 17.32
N ALA A 301 -9.94 -9.42 17.86
CA ALA A 301 -11.32 -9.06 17.51
C ALA A 301 -11.64 -7.59 17.84
N TYR A 302 -11.21 -7.11 19.02
CA TYR A 302 -11.33 -5.70 19.43
C TYR A 302 -10.57 -4.77 18.49
N GLN A 303 -9.31 -5.10 18.16
CA GLN A 303 -8.49 -4.33 17.22
C GLN A 303 -9.13 -4.26 15.82
N ILE A 304 -9.66 -5.37 15.29
CA ILE A 304 -10.38 -5.43 14.00
C ILE A 304 -11.58 -4.46 13.98
N LEU A 305 -12.39 -4.46 15.04
CA LEU A 305 -13.53 -3.55 15.16
C LEU A 305 -13.09 -2.08 15.28
N HIS A 306 -12.05 -1.79 16.06
CA HIS A 306 -11.49 -0.45 16.20
C HIS A 306 -10.91 0.07 14.87
N ILE A 307 -10.07 -0.72 14.21
CA ILE A 307 -9.48 -0.41 12.90
C ILE A 307 -10.56 -0.07 11.89
N THR A 308 -11.63 -0.87 11.85
CA THR A 308 -12.74 -0.68 10.91
C THR A 308 -13.54 0.60 11.18
N GLN A 309 -13.65 1.00 12.45
CA GLN A 309 -14.21 2.30 12.80
C GLN A 309 -13.31 3.45 12.33
N SER A 310 -11.98 3.35 12.49
CA SER A 310 -11.01 4.35 12.00
C SER A 310 -10.94 4.44 10.47
N LEU A 311 -11.12 3.32 9.75
CA LEU A 311 -11.28 3.33 8.29
C LEU A 311 -12.54 4.10 7.86
N THR A 312 -13.60 4.03 8.67
CA THR A 312 -14.89 4.67 8.36
C THR A 312 -14.91 6.16 8.74
N SER A 313 -14.19 6.55 9.80
CA SER A 313 -14.10 7.93 10.31
C SER A 313 -12.64 8.29 10.65
N ASN A 314 -12.08 9.24 9.91
CA ASN A 314 -10.70 9.72 10.02
C ASN A 314 -10.58 11.18 9.59
N SER A 315 -9.46 11.81 9.94
CA SER A 315 -9.14 13.22 9.66
C SER A 315 -9.01 13.58 8.18
N LEU A 316 -8.91 12.59 7.27
CA LEU A 316 -8.89 12.84 5.83
C LEU A 316 -10.28 12.83 5.20
N HIS A 317 -11.34 12.49 5.96
CA HIS A 317 -12.70 12.37 5.44
C HIS A 317 -12.79 11.41 4.23
N PHE A 318 -12.02 10.32 4.23
CA PHE A 318 -12.18 9.20 3.30
C PHE A 318 -12.76 8.02 4.05
N ARG A 319 -13.90 7.48 3.59
CA ARG A 319 -14.43 6.21 4.10
C ARG A 319 -13.77 5.07 3.34
N LEU A 320 -12.86 4.36 3.99
CA LEU A 320 -12.32 3.10 3.51
C LEU A 320 -13.26 1.97 3.96
N TYR A 321 -13.58 1.04 3.06
CA TYR A 321 -14.52 -0.06 3.33
C TYR A 321 -14.11 -1.36 2.63
N TYR A 322 -14.45 -2.51 3.20
CA TYR A 322 -14.19 -3.80 2.57
C TYR A 322 -15.27 -4.12 1.52
N THR A 323 -14.87 -4.52 0.30
CA THR A 323 -15.81 -5.15 -0.66
C THR A 323 -16.00 -6.63 -0.36
N SER A 324 -14.98 -7.29 0.18
CA SER A 324 -14.98 -8.66 0.69
C SER A 324 -13.92 -8.80 1.78
N VAL A 325 -14.04 -9.83 2.64
CA VAL A 325 -13.10 -10.07 3.75
C VAL A 325 -12.94 -11.56 4.04
N SER A 326 -11.72 -11.95 4.42
CA SER A 326 -11.35 -13.25 5.00
C SER A 326 -10.33 -13.03 6.12
N GLU A 327 -9.96 -14.07 6.85
CA GLU A 327 -8.89 -13.99 7.84
C GLU A 327 -7.50 -13.73 7.24
N ASP A 328 -7.27 -14.09 5.98
CA ASP A 328 -5.98 -13.93 5.31
C ASP A 328 -5.63 -12.46 5.01
N ILE A 329 -6.62 -11.55 5.00
CA ILE A 329 -6.33 -10.11 4.82
C ILE A 329 -5.71 -9.48 6.08
N PHE A 330 -5.72 -10.17 7.22
CA PHE A 330 -5.26 -9.65 8.50
C PHE A 330 -3.97 -10.34 8.99
N GLY A 331 -3.05 -9.53 9.46
CA GLY A 331 -1.77 -9.95 10.00
C GLY A 331 -1.50 -9.33 11.37
N ILE A 332 -0.65 -9.99 12.15
CA ILE A 332 -0.29 -9.63 13.51
C ILE A 332 1.22 -9.49 13.59
N ALA A 333 1.69 -8.34 14.04
CA ALA A 333 3.10 -8.09 14.31
C ALA A 333 3.60 -8.85 15.56
N GLU A 334 4.90 -8.80 15.82
CA GLU A 334 5.50 -9.43 17.01
C GLU A 334 4.93 -8.82 18.31
N ASP A 335 4.72 -7.50 18.32
CA ASP A 335 4.11 -6.75 19.43
C ASP A 335 2.59 -6.97 19.59
N GLY A 336 1.98 -7.81 18.77
CA GLY A 336 0.55 -8.12 18.79
C GLY A 336 -0.37 -7.09 18.10
N ARG A 337 0.17 -6.01 17.50
CA ARG A 337 -0.64 -5.10 16.69
C ARG A 337 -1.18 -5.79 15.45
N LEU A 338 -2.44 -5.49 15.14
CA LEU A 338 -3.12 -6.01 13.97
C LEU A 338 -3.04 -5.03 12.79
N PHE A 339 -2.74 -5.57 11.60
CA PHE A 339 -2.61 -4.86 10.34
C PHE A 339 -3.47 -5.49 9.25
N ILE A 340 -3.88 -4.69 8.27
CA ILE A 340 -4.51 -5.14 7.03
C ILE A 340 -3.39 -5.40 6.02
N MET A 341 -3.07 -6.66 5.80
CA MET A 341 -1.98 -7.13 4.95
C MET A 341 -2.35 -7.08 3.47
N ASP A 342 -3.61 -7.39 3.16
CA ASP A 342 -4.16 -7.30 1.80
C ASP A 342 -5.17 -6.15 1.72
N ALA A 343 -4.84 -5.15 0.91
CA ALA A 343 -5.66 -3.98 0.64
C ALA A 343 -6.31 -4.02 -0.76
N SER A 344 -6.20 -5.12 -1.50
CA SER A 344 -6.75 -5.27 -2.87
C SER A 344 -8.28 -5.15 -2.91
N THR A 345 -8.98 -5.47 -1.82
CA THR A 345 -10.44 -5.43 -1.68
C THR A 345 -10.99 -4.14 -1.04
N ILE A 346 -10.14 -3.15 -0.74
CA ILE A 346 -10.56 -1.92 -0.05
C ILE A 346 -11.15 -0.90 -1.02
N GLY A 347 -12.44 -0.64 -0.92
CA GLY A 347 -13.04 0.51 -1.57
C GLY A 347 -12.82 1.82 -0.81
N ILE A 348 -12.91 2.94 -1.53
CA ILE A 348 -12.82 4.28 -0.96
C ILE A 348 -14.06 5.07 -1.40
N ILE A 349 -14.63 5.86 -0.49
CA ILE A 349 -15.58 6.94 -0.79
C ILE A 349 -15.00 8.23 -0.20
N ASP A 350 -15.00 9.29 -1.00
CA ASP A 350 -14.75 10.64 -0.53
C ASP A 350 -15.98 11.19 0.21
N LEU A 351 -15.84 11.59 1.47
CA LEU A 351 -16.95 12.16 2.25
C LEU A 351 -17.01 13.70 2.15
N GLN A 352 -16.02 14.34 1.54
CA GLN A 352 -15.96 15.79 1.37
C GLN A 352 -16.42 16.21 -0.03
N GLU A 353 -15.93 15.54 -1.09
CA GLU A 353 -16.40 15.75 -2.46
C GLU A 353 -17.63 14.89 -2.80
N GLY A 354 -17.88 13.82 -2.02
CA GLY A 354 -18.96 12.88 -2.27
C GLY A 354 -18.65 11.94 -3.45
N PHE A 355 -19.69 11.57 -4.20
CA PHE A 355 -19.57 10.87 -5.47
C PHE A 355 -20.51 11.52 -6.49
N HIS A 356 -20.02 11.76 -7.70
CA HIS A 356 -20.82 12.35 -8.76
C HIS A 356 -21.94 11.40 -9.20
N THR A 357 -23.18 11.88 -9.13
CA THR A 357 -24.38 11.17 -9.62
C THR A 357 -24.62 11.40 -11.11
N GLU A 358 -23.63 11.92 -11.86
CA GLU A 358 -23.79 12.24 -13.28
C GLU A 358 -24.24 11.01 -14.07
N ALA A 359 -25.20 11.26 -14.96
CA ALA A 359 -26.21 10.29 -15.34
C ALA A 359 -25.68 9.05 -16.06
N ASP A 360 -26.58 8.09 -16.28
CA ASP A 360 -26.37 6.86 -17.04
C ASP A 360 -26.07 7.06 -18.56
N GLN A 361 -25.37 8.14 -18.94
CA GLN A 361 -24.66 8.31 -20.21
C GLN A 361 -23.21 7.80 -20.09
N HIS A 362 -23.02 6.69 -19.40
CA HIS A 362 -21.78 5.92 -19.54
C HIS A 362 -21.78 5.24 -20.91
N ASP A 363 -21.08 5.84 -21.87
CA ASP A 363 -20.61 5.09 -23.03
C ASP A 363 -19.85 3.84 -22.54
N ASN A 364 -20.07 2.71 -23.20
CA ASN A 364 -19.50 1.40 -22.82
C ASN A 364 -18.00 1.33 -23.16
N HIS A 365 -17.19 2.24 -22.62
CA HIS A 365 -15.75 2.26 -22.86
C HIS A 365 -15.00 1.27 -21.95
N THR A 366 -15.36 -0.01 -22.08
CA THR A 366 -14.54 -1.13 -21.64
C THR A 366 -13.36 -1.27 -22.60
N ASP A 367 -12.26 -0.61 -22.28
CA ASP A 367 -10.99 -0.85 -22.95
C ASP A 367 -10.22 -1.99 -22.26
N VAL A 368 -9.05 -2.35 -22.81
CA VAL A 368 -8.23 -3.43 -22.27
C VAL A 368 -7.87 -3.24 -20.78
N PHE A 369 -7.72 -1.99 -20.33
CA PHE A 369 -7.42 -1.68 -18.92
C PHE A 369 -8.56 -2.04 -17.96
N SER A 370 -9.83 -2.01 -18.40
CA SER A 370 -10.98 -2.40 -17.57
C SER A 370 -10.98 -3.87 -17.14
N CYS A 371 -10.19 -4.74 -17.78
CA CYS A 371 -10.24 -6.20 -17.58
C CYS A 371 -8.94 -6.80 -16.99
N LEU A 372 -7.89 -6.01 -16.73
CA LEU A 372 -6.55 -6.55 -16.43
C LEU A 372 -6.41 -7.27 -15.08
N SER A 373 -7.39 -7.16 -14.18
CA SER A 373 -7.46 -7.94 -12.93
C SER A 373 -8.05 -9.34 -13.12
N GLY A 374 -8.48 -9.70 -14.33
CA GLY A 374 -9.17 -10.96 -14.64
C GLY A 374 -10.70 -10.88 -14.62
N SER A 375 -11.26 -9.71 -14.32
CA SER A 375 -12.71 -9.46 -14.36
C SER A 375 -13.02 -8.17 -15.11
N CYS A 376 -13.94 -8.23 -16.06
CA CYS A 376 -14.54 -7.06 -16.72
C CYS A 376 -15.89 -6.66 -16.07
N ILE A 377 -16.28 -7.28 -14.94
CA ILE A 377 -17.62 -7.10 -14.36
C ILE A 377 -17.73 -5.69 -13.77
N ARG A 378 -18.71 -4.92 -14.23
CA ARG A 378 -18.99 -3.55 -13.75
C ARG A 378 -19.25 -3.57 -12.24
N THR A 379 -18.48 -2.77 -11.50
CA THR A 379 -18.72 -2.58 -10.06
C THR A 379 -20.11 -1.99 -9.81
N PRO A 380 -20.84 -2.38 -8.76
CA PRO A 380 -22.16 -1.80 -8.48
C PRO A 380 -22.05 -0.28 -8.18
N PRO A 381 -23.14 0.50 -8.26
CA PRO A 381 -23.05 1.96 -8.11
C PRO A 381 -22.66 2.37 -6.68
N CYS A 382 -22.07 3.56 -6.52
CA CYS A 382 -21.62 4.08 -5.21
C CYS A 382 -22.72 4.11 -4.15
N LYS A 383 -23.93 4.50 -4.54
CA LYS A 383 -25.13 4.53 -3.68
C LYS A 383 -25.52 3.16 -3.08
N SER A 384 -24.96 2.05 -3.55
CA SER A 384 -25.24 0.71 -3.00
C SER A 384 -24.37 0.37 -1.78
N ILE A 385 -23.36 1.18 -1.44
CA ILE A 385 -22.40 0.89 -0.37
C ILE A 385 -23.00 1.33 0.97
N ARG A 386 -23.39 0.37 1.81
CA ARG A 386 -23.92 0.69 3.15
C ARG A 386 -22.81 1.16 4.09
N PRO A 387 -23.04 2.17 4.96
CA PRO A 387 -22.09 2.58 5.99
C PRO A 387 -21.60 1.44 6.89
N THR A 388 -22.42 0.43 7.12
CA THR A 388 -22.10 -0.73 7.98
C THR A 388 -21.49 -1.93 7.27
N GLN A 389 -21.32 -1.88 5.94
CA GLN A 389 -20.92 -3.04 5.12
C GLN A 389 -19.67 -3.74 5.66
N SER A 390 -18.63 -2.98 6.02
CA SER A 390 -17.39 -3.51 6.59
C SER A 390 -17.61 -4.29 7.88
N PHE A 391 -18.47 -3.78 8.79
CA PHE A 391 -18.77 -4.47 10.05
C PHE A 391 -19.57 -5.75 9.80
N ALA A 392 -20.60 -5.71 8.95
CA ALA A 392 -21.39 -6.89 8.63
C ALA A 392 -20.56 -8.00 8.00
N LEU A 393 -19.62 -7.65 7.11
CA LEU A 393 -18.66 -8.58 6.53
C LEU A 393 -17.76 -9.21 7.61
N LEU A 394 -17.21 -8.42 8.53
CA LEU A 394 -16.35 -8.93 9.61
C LEU A 394 -17.08 -9.84 10.59
N CYS A 395 -18.26 -9.43 11.04
CA CYS A 395 -19.11 -10.19 11.94
C CYS A 395 -19.58 -11.51 11.29
N ARG A 396 -19.70 -11.56 9.97
CA ARG A 396 -20.08 -12.78 9.24
C ARG A 396 -18.91 -13.72 8.96
N HIS A 397 -17.72 -13.21 8.63
CA HIS A 397 -16.64 -14.01 8.05
C HIS A 397 -15.38 -14.16 8.92
N VAL A 398 -15.13 -13.24 9.87
CA VAL A 398 -13.87 -13.18 10.63
C VAL A 398 -14.09 -13.37 12.13
N LEU A 399 -14.99 -12.59 12.74
CA LEU A 399 -15.22 -12.66 14.20
C LEU A 399 -15.68 -14.05 14.68
N PRO A 400 -16.55 -14.81 13.98
CA PRO A 400 -16.95 -16.15 14.42
C PRO A 400 -15.81 -17.19 14.43
N LYS A 401 -14.69 -16.91 13.75
CA LYS A 401 -13.49 -17.76 13.76
C LYS A 401 -12.55 -17.42 14.91
N LEU A 402 -12.60 -16.18 15.41
CA LEU A 402 -11.85 -15.75 16.60
C LEU A 402 -12.63 -16.02 17.90
N LEU A 403 -13.95 -15.88 17.87
CA LEU A 403 -14.84 -15.91 19.02
C LEU A 403 -15.97 -16.90 18.75
N THR A 404 -15.96 -18.00 19.49
CA THR A 404 -16.77 -19.20 19.24
C THR A 404 -17.83 -19.39 20.31
N SER A 405 -18.85 -20.21 20.03
CA SER A 405 -19.89 -20.53 21.01
C SER A 405 -19.38 -21.38 22.18
N THR A 406 -18.23 -22.06 22.06
CA THR A 406 -17.54 -22.74 23.17
C THR A 406 -16.88 -21.74 24.12
N ASP A 407 -16.34 -20.61 23.62
CA ASP A 407 -15.78 -19.57 24.49
C ASP A 407 -16.82 -19.02 25.49
N ALA A 408 -18.09 -18.93 25.05
CA ALA A 408 -19.19 -18.47 25.87
C ALA A 408 -19.73 -19.52 26.86
N LYS A 409 -19.36 -20.79 26.70
CA LYS A 409 -19.71 -21.89 27.62
C LYS A 409 -18.61 -22.18 28.63
N GLU A 410 -17.36 -22.10 28.19
CA GLU A 410 -16.21 -22.69 28.90
C GLU A 410 -15.10 -21.68 29.22
N SER A 411 -14.99 -20.57 28.47
CA SER A 411 -13.91 -19.58 28.62
C SER A 411 -14.36 -18.23 29.19
N GLY A 412 -15.60 -18.13 29.68
CA GLY A 412 -16.11 -16.93 30.35
C GLY A 412 -16.48 -15.75 29.43
N LEU A 413 -16.50 -15.93 28.10
CA LEU A 413 -16.97 -14.88 27.19
C LEU A 413 -18.48 -14.64 27.41
N PRO A 414 -18.96 -13.40 27.60
CA PRO A 414 -20.39 -13.15 27.79
C PRO A 414 -21.20 -13.58 26.57
N SER A 415 -22.30 -14.31 26.79
CA SER A 415 -23.17 -14.83 25.71
C SER A 415 -23.73 -13.72 24.81
N ILE A 416 -23.89 -12.50 25.33
CA ILE A 416 -24.25 -11.31 24.56
C ILE A 416 -23.28 -11.04 23.41
N ALA A 417 -21.98 -11.34 23.54
CA ALA A 417 -21.02 -11.17 22.44
C ALA A 417 -21.37 -12.07 21.23
N ILE A 418 -21.78 -13.31 21.45
CA ILE A 418 -22.17 -14.22 20.36
C ILE A 418 -23.49 -13.76 19.71
N THR A 419 -24.43 -13.25 20.52
CA THR A 419 -25.68 -12.66 20.04
C THR A 419 -25.43 -11.42 19.17
N GLU A 420 -24.59 -10.49 19.63
CA GLU A 420 -24.31 -9.25 18.89
C GLU A 420 -23.43 -9.49 17.64
N ILE A 421 -22.55 -10.51 17.62
CA ILE A 421 -21.90 -10.97 16.38
C ILE A 421 -22.96 -11.40 15.36
N THR A 422 -23.98 -12.17 15.80
CA THR A 422 -25.06 -12.65 14.93
C THR A 422 -25.92 -11.49 14.40
N ILE A 423 -26.28 -10.52 15.25
CA ILE A 423 -27.03 -9.32 14.84
C ILE A 423 -26.22 -8.47 13.87
N CYS A 424 -24.92 -8.30 14.11
CA CYS A 424 -24.02 -7.54 13.25
C CYS A 424 -23.82 -8.21 11.87
N ALA A 425 -23.77 -9.55 11.82
CA ALA A 425 -23.57 -10.32 10.58
C ALA A 425 -24.79 -10.31 9.63
N ASP A 426 -25.99 -10.02 10.15
CA ASP A 426 -27.23 -10.02 9.38
C ASP A 426 -27.43 -8.73 8.57
N GLN A 427 -27.33 -8.86 7.25
CA GLN A 427 -27.51 -7.76 6.30
C GLN A 427 -28.95 -7.22 6.25
N ALA A 428 -29.96 -7.93 6.77
CA ALA A 428 -31.32 -7.42 6.88
C ALA A 428 -31.48 -6.37 8.00
N GLN A 429 -30.54 -6.30 8.95
CA GLN A 429 -30.61 -5.32 10.05
C GLN A 429 -30.34 -3.89 9.55
N SER A 430 -30.94 -2.91 10.23
CA SER A 430 -30.70 -1.49 9.95
C SER A 430 -29.29 -1.05 10.33
N ASP A 431 -28.77 -0.01 9.68
CA ASP A 431 -27.42 0.50 9.97
C ASP A 431 -27.24 0.91 11.43
N GLN A 432 -28.27 1.48 12.06
CA GLN A 432 -28.25 1.85 13.47
C GLN A 432 -28.13 0.61 14.39
N ARG A 433 -28.80 -0.50 14.05
CA ARG A 433 -28.76 -1.73 14.86
C ARG A 433 -27.41 -2.44 14.74
N ILE A 434 -26.83 -2.50 13.54
CA ILE A 434 -25.48 -3.06 13.34
C ILE A 434 -24.44 -2.21 14.09
N HIS A 435 -24.51 -0.87 14.02
CA HIS A 435 -23.61 0.00 14.80
C HIS A 435 -23.74 -0.23 16.31
N LYS A 436 -24.97 -0.38 16.84
CA LYS A 436 -25.20 -0.65 18.26
C LYS A 436 -24.58 -1.99 18.68
N ALA A 437 -24.81 -3.05 17.90
CA ALA A 437 -24.20 -4.36 18.12
C ALA A 437 -22.67 -4.28 18.17
N VAL A 438 -22.07 -3.56 17.23
CA VAL A 438 -20.61 -3.33 17.18
C VAL A 438 -20.07 -2.59 18.40
N GLN A 439 -20.77 -1.59 18.95
CA GLN A 439 -20.30 -0.92 20.17
C GLN A 439 -20.39 -1.85 21.39
N ILE A 440 -21.50 -2.59 21.56
CA ILE A 440 -21.64 -3.59 22.63
C ILE A 440 -20.54 -4.65 22.53
N LEU A 441 -20.19 -5.10 21.32
CA LEU A 441 -19.06 -6.01 21.09
C LEU A 441 -17.73 -5.41 21.52
N LYS A 442 -17.44 -4.16 21.14
CA LYS A 442 -16.20 -3.48 21.54
C LYS A 442 -16.10 -3.33 23.06
N GLU A 443 -17.16 -2.86 23.70
CA GLU A 443 -17.25 -2.71 25.16
C GLU A 443 -17.03 -4.06 25.86
N THR A 444 -17.70 -5.11 25.39
CA THR A 444 -17.56 -6.47 25.95
C THR A 444 -16.14 -7.00 25.80
N LEU A 445 -15.54 -6.89 24.60
CA LEU A 445 -14.21 -7.42 24.30
C LEU A 445 -13.08 -6.62 24.95
N GLN A 446 -13.29 -5.34 25.27
CA GLN A 446 -12.31 -4.50 25.95
C GLN A 446 -11.85 -5.11 27.28
N HIS A 447 -12.76 -5.74 28.02
CA HIS A 447 -12.46 -6.40 29.30
C HIS A 447 -11.64 -7.70 29.18
N PHE A 448 -11.51 -8.25 27.98
CA PHE A 448 -10.74 -9.48 27.71
C PHE A 448 -9.37 -9.19 27.07
N ARG A 449 -9.01 -7.93 26.86
CA ARG A 449 -7.68 -7.58 26.33
C ARG A 449 -6.59 -8.01 27.32
N PRO A 450 -5.46 -8.60 26.86
CA PRO A 450 -4.37 -8.96 27.74
C PRO A 450 -3.71 -7.69 28.28
N CYS A 451 -3.22 -7.75 29.51
CA CYS A 451 -2.48 -6.66 30.12
C CYS A 451 -0.97 -6.92 29.98
N ASN A 452 -0.25 -6.03 29.30
CA ASN A 452 1.20 -6.14 29.15
C ASN A 452 1.85 -4.75 29.23
N ILE A 453 2.74 -4.58 30.21
CA ILE A 453 3.40 -3.31 30.52
C ILE A 453 4.50 -2.94 29.51
N ASP A 454 5.18 -3.93 28.92
CA ASP A 454 6.19 -3.75 27.87
C ASP A 454 5.57 -3.13 26.62
N TYR A 455 4.29 -3.45 26.37
CA TYR A 455 3.46 -2.86 25.33
C TYR A 455 2.48 -1.80 25.85
N GLY A 456 2.88 -1.00 26.84
CA GLY A 456 2.04 0.04 27.46
C GLY A 456 1.50 1.13 26.51
N TYR A 457 1.94 1.20 25.26
CA TYR A 457 1.32 2.02 24.20
C TYR A 457 0.09 1.35 23.55
N ARG A 458 -0.01 0.01 23.62
CA ARG A 458 -1.19 -0.78 23.19
C ARG A 458 -2.21 -0.95 24.31
N TYR A 459 -1.73 -0.91 25.56
CA TYR A 459 -2.51 -1.12 26.78
C TYR A 459 -2.24 0.03 27.79
N PRO A 460 -2.55 1.30 27.46
CA PRO A 460 -2.36 2.42 28.39
C PRO A 460 -3.09 2.22 29.72
N GLU A 461 -4.22 1.51 29.72
CA GLU A 461 -4.95 1.09 30.92
C GLU A 461 -4.06 0.35 31.94
N CYS A 462 -3.10 -0.46 31.48
CA CYS A 462 -2.18 -1.22 32.32
C CYS A 462 -1.05 -0.37 32.92
N ARG A 463 -0.77 0.81 32.35
CA ARG A 463 0.29 1.70 32.86
C ARG A 463 -0.22 2.62 33.97
N TYR A 464 -1.54 2.87 34.02
CA TYR A 464 -2.13 3.91 34.86
C TYR A 464 -3.25 3.43 35.78
N SER A 465 -3.64 2.14 35.73
CA SER A 465 -4.66 1.55 36.60
C SER A 465 -4.04 0.62 37.64
N ALA A 466 -4.30 0.86 38.93
CA ALA A 466 -3.94 -0.04 40.02
C ALA A 466 -4.91 -1.23 40.20
N LYS A 467 -5.79 -1.50 39.21
CA LYS A 467 -6.76 -2.61 39.21
C LYS A 467 -6.35 -3.80 38.32
N PHE A 468 -5.20 -3.72 37.65
CA PHE A 468 -4.68 -4.75 36.75
C PHE A 468 -3.25 -5.13 37.15
#